data_AF-A0A7S2DM45-F1
#
_entry.id   AF-A0A7S2DM45-F1
#
_cell.length_a   1.000
_cell.length_b   1.000
_cell.length_c   1.000
_cell.angle_alpha   90.00
_cell.angle_beta   90.00
_cell.angle_gamma   90.00
#
_symmetry.space_group_name_H-M   'P 1'
#
loop_
_entity.id
_entity.type
_entity.pdbx_description
1 polymer ?
#
loop_
_entity_poly.entity_id
_entity_poly.type
_entity_poly.pdbx_seq_one_letter_code
_entity_poly.pdbx_strand_id
1 'polypeptide(L)'
;MRRMSDEGEGRNSTFETFGAVPVTPRNIFKLLQKGEMTLLFPGGMKEALHGPGEEYQVMWPEQTDFVRVAARFGAVVVPFGGVGADDSVHVLGKQDELMERLRSAVPFLPPEQPRKPKEDRL
;
A
#
# COMPACT_ATOMS: atom_id res chain seq x y z
N MET A 1 -15.79 -16.45 20.84
CA MET A 1 -15.88 -16.18 19.39
C MET A 1 -15.85 -14.66 19.17
N ARG A 2 -14.67 -14.03 19.10
CA ARG A 2 -14.54 -12.59 18.83
C ARG A 2 -14.55 -12.37 17.32
N ARG A 3 -15.54 -11.65 16.80
CA ARG A 3 -15.42 -11.02 15.48
C ARG A 3 -14.48 -9.82 15.64
N MET A 4 -13.34 -9.87 14.97
CA MET A 4 -12.54 -8.67 14.68
C MET A 4 -13.04 -8.13 13.34
N SER A 5 -13.94 -7.15 13.42
CA SER A 5 -14.26 -6.25 12.33
C SER A 5 -13.16 -5.19 12.28
N ASP A 6 -12.26 -5.33 11.31
CA ASP A 6 -11.35 -4.25 10.93
C ASP A 6 -12.04 -3.44 9.82
N GLU A 7 -13.01 -2.62 10.22
CA GLU A 7 -13.57 -1.57 9.39
C GLU A 7 -12.80 -0.28 9.67
N GLY A 8 -11.64 -0.17 9.04
CA GLY A 8 -10.91 1.09 8.94
C GLY A 8 -11.52 1.97 7.85
N GLU A 9 -12.63 2.65 8.16
CA GLU A 9 -13.17 3.70 7.30
C GLU A 9 -12.29 4.95 7.38
N GLY A 10 -11.31 5.03 6.48
CA GLY A 10 -10.37 6.13 6.31
C GLY A 10 -10.84 7.08 5.21
N ARG A 11 -10.68 8.40 5.42
CA ARG A 11 -10.62 9.36 4.32
C ARG A 11 -9.70 8.77 3.25
N ASN A 12 -10.15 8.81 1.99
CA ASN A 12 -9.40 8.30 0.85
C ASN A 12 -7.92 8.62 1.01
N SER A 13 -7.06 7.59 1.08
CA SER A 13 -5.62 7.84 1.02
C SER A 13 -5.33 8.66 -0.24
N THR A 14 -4.24 9.44 -0.27
CA THR A 14 -3.86 10.15 -1.49
C THR A 14 -3.83 9.21 -2.70
N PHE A 15 -3.46 7.94 -2.51
CA PHE A 15 -3.50 6.91 -3.55
C PHE A 15 -4.92 6.57 -4.03
N GLU A 16 -5.92 6.57 -3.16
CA GLU A 16 -7.31 6.31 -3.55
C GLU A 16 -7.88 7.43 -4.43
N THR A 17 -7.40 8.67 -4.26
CA THR A 17 -7.75 9.76 -5.19
C THR A 17 -7.18 9.54 -6.59
N PHE A 18 -6.10 8.77 -6.70
CA PHE A 18 -5.53 8.32 -7.97
C PHE A 18 -6.11 6.96 -8.43
N GLY A 19 -7.19 6.48 -7.80
CA GLY A 19 -7.88 5.26 -8.19
C GLY A 19 -7.30 3.98 -7.60
N ALA A 20 -6.32 4.06 -6.69
CA ALA A 20 -5.85 2.88 -5.98
C ALA A 20 -6.94 2.35 -5.04
N VAL A 21 -6.99 1.03 -4.88
CA VAL A 21 -7.85 0.37 -3.89
C VAL A 21 -7.01 -0.62 -3.09
N PRO A 22 -7.35 -0.89 -1.81
CA PRO A 22 -6.65 -1.91 -1.04
C PRO A 22 -6.66 -3.26 -1.76
N VAL A 23 -5.52 -3.94 -1.78
CA VAL A 23 -5.39 -5.27 -2.38
C VAL A 23 -6.15 -6.28 -1.52
N THR A 24 -7.35 -6.64 -1.96
CA THR A 24 -8.18 -7.67 -1.31
C THR A 24 -8.82 -8.56 -2.38
N PRO A 25 -9.10 -9.85 -2.09
CA PRO A 25 -9.81 -10.72 -3.03
C PRO A 25 -11.14 -10.13 -3.51
N ARG A 26 -11.85 -9.42 -2.62
CA ARG A 26 -13.13 -8.77 -2.92
C ARG A 26 -12.97 -7.62 -3.92
N ASN A 27 -11.94 -6.79 -3.80
CA ASN A 27 -11.72 -5.67 -4.71
C ASN A 27 -11.27 -6.16 -6.09
N ILE A 28 -10.35 -7.12 -6.15
CA ILE A 28 -9.93 -7.75 -7.41
C ILE A 28 -11.14 -8.38 -8.12
N PHE A 29 -11.98 -9.11 -7.39
CA PHE A 29 -13.21 -9.68 -7.94
C PHE A 29 -14.12 -8.61 -8.55
N LYS A 30 -14.38 -7.51 -7.83
CA LYS A 30 -15.25 -6.43 -8.31
C LYS A 30 -14.69 -5.72 -9.54
N LEU A 31 -13.38 -5.48 -9.59
CA LEU A 31 -12.72 -4.83 -10.72
C LEU A 31 -12.79 -5.72 -11.96
N LEU A 32 -12.44 -7.00 -11.84
CA LEU A 32 -12.49 -7.94 -12.96
C LEU A 32 -13.93 -8.23 -13.41
N GLN A 33 -14.90 -8.29 -12.48
CA GLN A 33 -16.32 -8.41 -12.82
C GLN A 33 -16.82 -7.25 -13.70
N LYS A 34 -16.30 -6.05 -13.48
CA LYS A 34 -16.62 -4.86 -14.28
C LYS A 34 -15.83 -4.77 -15.58
N GLY A 35 -14.89 -5.68 -15.82
CA GLY A 35 -14.01 -5.65 -17.00
C GLY A 35 -12.92 -4.59 -16.93
N GLU A 36 -12.57 -4.10 -15.73
CA GLU A 36 -11.56 -3.05 -15.56
C GLU A 36 -10.14 -3.57 -15.76
N MET A 37 -9.30 -2.79 -16.45
CA MET A 37 -7.86 -3.03 -16.46
C MET A 37 -7.29 -2.75 -15.07
N THR A 38 -6.68 -3.76 -14.45
CA THR A 38 -6.21 -3.70 -13.08
C THR A 38 -4.70 -3.90 -13.01
N LEU A 39 -3.99 -2.95 -12.41
CA LEU A 39 -2.60 -3.09 -12.01
C LEU A 39 -2.53 -3.64 -10.59
N LEU A 40 -1.73 -4.69 -10.38
CA LEU A 40 -1.59 -5.34 -9.09
C LEU A 40 -0.11 -5.54 -8.76
N PHE A 41 0.26 -5.13 -7.54
CA PHE A 41 1.51 -5.52 -6.88
C PHE A 41 1.16 -6.58 -5.84
N PRO A 42 1.51 -7.87 -6.04
CA PRO A 42 1.17 -8.93 -5.08
C PRO A 42 1.72 -8.67 -3.67
N GLY A 43 2.89 -8.03 -3.55
CA GLY A 43 3.44 -7.59 -2.26
C GLY A 43 2.81 -6.32 -1.69
N GLY A 44 1.81 -5.75 -2.37
CA GLY A 44 1.08 -4.56 -1.94
C GLY A 44 1.92 -3.28 -1.97
N MET A 45 1.58 -2.32 -1.11
CA MET A 45 2.26 -1.02 -1.09
C MET A 45 3.75 -1.11 -0.75
N LYS A 46 4.17 -2.12 0.01
CA LYS A 46 5.57 -2.30 0.36
C LYS A 46 6.43 -2.66 -0.86
N GLU A 47 5.86 -3.41 -1.79
CA GLU A 47 6.49 -3.73 -3.08
C GLU A 47 6.36 -2.58 -4.09
N ALA A 48 5.28 -1.81 -4.02
CA ALA A 48 5.13 -0.63 -4.88
C ALA A 48 6.01 0.55 -4.45
N LEU A 49 6.39 0.61 -3.17
CA LEU A 49 7.19 1.67 -2.55
C LEU A 49 8.22 1.05 -1.61
N HIS A 50 9.38 0.68 -2.15
CA HIS A 50 10.45 0.04 -1.39
C HIS A 50 11.00 0.94 -0.28
N GLY A 51 11.33 0.30 0.86
CA GLY A 51 12.10 0.94 1.90
C GLY A 51 13.61 0.93 1.61
N PRO A 52 14.42 1.56 2.49
CA PRO A 52 15.88 1.51 2.37
C PRO A 52 16.40 0.08 2.37
N GLY A 53 17.23 -0.29 1.39
CA GLY A 53 17.80 -1.63 1.28
C GLY A 53 16.84 -2.69 0.77
N GLU A 54 15.62 -2.31 0.35
CA GLU A 54 14.63 -3.21 -0.24
C GLU A 54 14.58 -3.08 -1.77
N GLU A 55 15.49 -2.34 -2.38
CA GLU A 55 15.50 -2.08 -3.81
C GLU A 55 15.54 -3.39 -4.61
N TYR A 56 14.72 -3.43 -5.66
CA TYR A 56 14.57 -4.56 -6.58
C TYR A 56 14.11 -5.86 -5.91
N GLN A 57 13.63 -5.82 -4.66
CA GLN A 57 13.09 -6.98 -3.98
C GLN A 57 11.61 -7.19 -4.29
N VAL A 58 11.27 -8.45 -4.57
CA VAL A 58 9.89 -8.92 -4.77
C VAL A 58 9.38 -9.51 -3.46
N MET A 59 8.26 -9.01 -2.96
CA MET A 59 7.75 -9.31 -1.61
C MET A 59 6.40 -10.03 -1.68
N TRP A 60 6.35 -11.13 -2.44
CA TRP A 60 5.12 -11.87 -2.63
C TRP A 60 4.67 -12.61 -1.35
N PRO A 61 3.37 -12.59 -1.03
CA PRO A 61 2.85 -13.40 0.05
C PRO A 61 2.86 -14.88 -0.34
N GLU A 62 3.08 -15.76 0.64
CA GLU A 62 3.07 -17.22 0.44
C GLU A 62 1.79 -17.72 -0.23
N GLN A 63 0.66 -17.07 0.06
CA GLN A 63 -0.62 -17.35 -0.56
C GLN A 63 -1.09 -16.15 -1.34
N THR A 64 -1.29 -16.35 -2.64
CA THR A 64 -1.77 -15.32 -3.56
C THR A 64 -3.01 -15.82 -4.29
N ASP A 65 -4.10 -15.05 -4.20
CA ASP A 65 -5.41 -15.49 -4.66
C ASP A 65 -5.84 -14.86 -5.99
N PHE A 66 -5.11 -13.84 -6.48
CA PHE A 66 -5.52 -13.11 -7.69
C PHE A 66 -5.58 -14.01 -8.92
N VAL A 67 -4.72 -15.04 -9.02
CA VAL A 67 -4.70 -15.98 -10.15
C VAL A 67 -6.00 -16.76 -10.24
N ARG A 68 -6.57 -17.20 -9.10
CA ARG A 68 -7.86 -17.90 -9.06
C ARG A 68 -9.00 -16.99 -9.50
N VAL A 69 -8.95 -15.72 -9.09
CA VAL A 69 -9.96 -14.73 -9.50
C VAL A 69 -9.82 -14.38 -10.99
N ALA A 70 -8.60 -14.19 -11.49
CA ALA A 70 -8.33 -13.94 -12.91
C ALA A 70 -8.84 -15.09 -13.79
N ALA A 71 -8.53 -16.34 -13.42
CA ALA A 71 -9.01 -17.53 -14.13
C ALA A 71 -10.54 -17.61 -14.17
N ARG A 72 -11.23 -17.25 -13.07
CA ARG A 72 -12.70 -17.23 -13.01
C ARG A 72 -13.34 -16.30 -14.04
N PHE A 73 -12.72 -15.17 -14.33
CA PHE A 73 -13.22 -14.19 -15.30
C PHE A 73 -12.59 -14.32 -16.69
N GLY A 74 -11.71 -15.32 -16.90
CA GLY A 74 -10.97 -15.45 -18.15
C GLY A 74 -10.03 -14.26 -18.43
N ALA A 75 -9.58 -13.57 -17.37
CA ALA A 75 -8.74 -12.40 -17.51
C ALA A 75 -7.32 -12.80 -17.94
N VAL A 76 -6.76 -12.06 -18.92
CA VAL A 76 -5.37 -12.22 -19.35
C VAL A 76 -4.45 -11.59 -18.31
N VAL A 77 -3.54 -12.37 -17.74
CA VAL A 77 -2.50 -11.87 -16.83
C VAL A 77 -1.25 -11.56 -17.65
N VAL A 78 -0.84 -10.30 -17.66
CA VAL A 78 0.39 -9.84 -18.32
C VAL A 78 1.43 -9.50 -17.25
N PRO A 79 2.43 -10.37 -17.00
CA PRO A 79 3.52 -10.04 -16.09
C PRO A 79 4.44 -9.01 -16.75
N PHE A 80 4.81 -7.97 -16.01
CA PHE A 80 5.83 -7.02 -16.43
C PHE A 80 6.61 -6.50 -15.23
N GLY A 81 7.80 -5.98 -15.48
CA GLY A 81 8.65 -5.32 -14.49
C GLY A 81 9.28 -4.08 -15.10
N GLY A 82 9.54 -3.08 -14.26
CA GLY A 82 10.28 -1.87 -14.63
C GLY A 82 11.67 -1.87 -14.01
N VAL A 83 12.63 -1.22 -14.67
CA VAL A 83 13.99 -1.00 -14.15
C VAL A 83 14.22 0.50 -14.04
N GLY A 84 14.91 0.93 -12.98
CA GLY A 84 15.27 2.33 -12.74
C GLY A 84 14.28 3.14 -11.90
N ALA A 85 13.11 2.59 -11.57
CA ALA A 85 12.17 3.25 -10.65
C ALA A 85 12.79 3.39 -9.25
N ASP A 86 13.40 2.33 -8.74
CA ASP A 86 14.05 2.32 -7.42
C ASP A 86 15.31 3.19 -7.38
N ASP A 87 15.97 3.37 -8.53
CA ASP A 87 17.13 4.26 -8.64
C ASP A 87 16.74 5.75 -8.73
N SER A 88 15.46 6.04 -8.98
CA SER A 88 15.00 7.43 -9.19
C SER A 88 14.94 8.24 -7.90
N VAL A 89 14.82 7.57 -6.75
CA VAL A 89 14.72 8.20 -5.43
C VAL A 89 15.54 7.40 -4.43
N HIS A 90 16.47 8.06 -3.74
CA HIS A 90 17.23 7.43 -2.67
C HIS A 90 16.49 7.57 -1.34
N VAL A 91 15.96 6.47 -0.81
CA VAL A 91 15.26 6.45 0.48
C VAL A 91 16.28 6.43 1.62
N LEU A 92 16.40 7.55 2.34
CA LEU A 92 17.45 7.76 3.34
C LEU A 92 17.27 6.96 4.64
N GLY A 93 16.07 6.48 4.92
CA GLY A 93 15.74 5.84 6.19
C GLY A 93 14.24 5.65 6.37
N LYS A 94 13.85 4.82 7.33
CA LYS A 94 12.45 4.69 7.74
C LYS A 94 11.99 5.95 8.45
N GLN A 95 10.71 6.30 8.29
CA GLN A 95 10.14 7.50 8.89
C GLN A 95 10.36 7.56 10.40
N ASP A 96 10.03 6.49 11.13
CA ASP A 96 10.12 6.47 12.60
C ASP A 96 11.56 6.67 13.09
N GLU A 97 12.52 5.99 12.46
CA GLU A 97 13.95 6.11 12.78
C GLU A 97 14.46 7.52 12.48
N LEU A 98 14.10 8.08 11.33
CA LEU A 98 14.47 9.45 10.97
C LEU A 98 13.86 10.45 11.95
N MET A 99 12.62 10.26 12.37
CA MET A 99 11.95 11.11 13.35
C MET A 99 12.58 11.01 14.74
N GLU A 100 13.00 9.83 15.17
CA GLU A 100 13.74 9.64 16.42
C GLU A 100 15.09 10.36 16.37
N ARG A 101 15.85 10.19 15.28
CA ARG A 101 17.12 10.89 15.06
C ARG A 101 16.92 12.40 15.04
N LEU A 102 15.91 12.90 14.32
CA LEU A 102 15.58 14.33 14.27
C LEU A 102 15.23 14.89 15.65
N ARG A 103 14.42 14.17 16.45
CA ARG A 103 14.09 14.58 17.83
C ARG A 103 15.32 14.64 18.73
N SER A 104 16.24 13.69 18.58
CA SER A 104 17.50 13.70 19.34
C SER A 104 18.43 14.85 18.97
N ALA A 105 18.45 15.25 17.69
CA ALA A 105 19.33 16.29 17.16
C ALA A 105 18.75 17.71 17.29
N VAL A 106 17.42 17.85 17.40
CA VAL A 106 16.71 19.13 17.45
C VAL A 106 15.85 19.19 18.71
N PRO A 107 16.42 19.62 19.87
CA PRO A 107 15.71 19.61 21.16
C PRO A 107 14.48 20.52 21.21
N PHE A 108 14.40 21.49 20.30
CA PHE A 108 13.28 22.43 20.18
C PHE A 108 12.23 21.99 19.16
N LEU A 109 12.36 20.79 18.57
CA LEU A 109 11.36 20.26 17.66
C LEU A 109 10.04 20.10 18.44
N PRO A 110 8.95 20.75 18.01
CA PRO A 110 7.69 20.63 18.71
C PRO A 110 7.23 19.17 18.72
N PRO A 111 6.59 18.71 19.81
CA PRO A 111 6.02 17.38 19.84
C PRO A 111 5.03 17.22 18.69
N GLU A 112 4.99 16.01 18.12
CA GLU A 112 4.03 15.67 17.08
C GLU A 112 2.63 16.03 17.59
N GLN A 113 1.93 16.88 16.86
CA GLN A 113 0.58 17.22 17.23
C GLN A 113 -0.25 15.94 17.13
N PRO A 114 -1.04 15.59 18.15
CA PRO A 114 -1.94 14.46 18.04
C PRO A 114 -2.76 14.65 16.78
N ARG A 115 -2.76 13.63 15.89
CA ARG A 115 -3.64 13.65 14.72
C ARG A 115 -5.03 13.96 15.25
N LYS A 116 -5.61 15.10 14.82
CA LYS A 116 -6.93 15.52 15.31
C LYS A 116 -7.86 14.31 15.20
N PRO A 117 -8.54 13.90 16.29
CA PRO A 117 -9.60 12.91 16.21
C PRO A 117 -10.56 13.36 15.10
N LYS A 118 -10.94 12.42 14.24
CA LYS A 118 -11.92 12.71 13.18
C LYS A 118 -13.16 13.26 13.89
N GLU A 119 -13.54 14.51 13.60
CA GLU A 119 -14.85 15.01 14.02
C GLU A 119 -15.89 14.13 13.34
N ASP A 120 -16.61 13.35 14.14
CA ASP A 120 -17.78 12.60 13.72
C ASP A 120 -18.82 13.63 13.22
N ARG A 121 -18.85 13.87 11.92
CA ARG A 121 -19.92 14.64 11.28
C ARG A 121 -20.80 13.71 10.48
N LEU A 122 -22.05 13.67 10.96
CA LEU A 122 -23.30 13.11 10.45
C LEU A 122 -23.38 12.93 8.93
#